data_AF-A0AAW2X2I0-F1
#
_entry.id   AF-A0AAW2X2I0-F1
#
_cell.length_a   1.000
_cell.length_b   1.000
_cell.length_c   1.000
_cell.angle_alpha   90.00
_cell.angle_beta   90.00
_cell.angle_gamma   90.00
#
_symmetry.space_group_name_H-M   'P 1'
#
loop_
_entity.id
_entity.type
_entity.pdbx_description
1 polymer ?
#
loop_
_entity_poly.entity_id
_entity_poly.type
_entity_poly.pdbx_seq_one_letter_code
_entity_poly.pdbx_strand_id
1 'polypeptide(L)'
;MGKGQGKVGSKPIRANDVCMHCREKGHWKRECPKLLSSAGKFVIEVNMITNSASWVLDTGCGAHICNNLQVLKRSRKLSRDEVVLKLGDGKAVAAEAVGIVHLAVSDKVRIELKDCYNVPSMIKNIISISLLDNVGFEFMINKIIFI
;
A
#
# COMPACT_ATOMS: atom_id res chain seq x y z
N MET A 1 21.82 -1.77 34.77
CA MET A 1 20.59 -0.97 34.59
C MET A 1 20.07 -1.12 33.18
N GLY A 2 18.87 -1.68 33.00
CA GLY A 2 18.24 -1.88 31.70
C GLY A 2 17.49 -0.65 31.18
N LYS A 3 17.31 -0.59 29.85
CA LYS A 3 16.26 0.19 29.20
C LYS A 3 15.69 -0.62 28.03
N GLY A 4 14.57 -1.29 28.28
CA GLY A 4 13.77 -1.96 27.26
C GLY A 4 12.97 -0.93 26.47
N GLN A 5 13.02 -1.02 25.14
CA GLN A 5 12.18 -0.22 24.25
C GLN A 5 10.95 -1.03 23.87
N GLY A 6 9.79 -0.49 24.23
CA GLY A 6 8.48 -1.12 24.09
C GLY A 6 8.09 -1.30 22.63
N LYS A 7 7.72 -2.54 22.28
CA LYS A 7 6.99 -2.86 21.07
C LYS A 7 5.63 -2.15 21.14
N VAL A 8 5.30 -1.32 20.15
CA VAL A 8 3.92 -0.84 19.96
C VAL A 8 3.12 -2.02 19.43
N GLY A 9 2.72 -2.91 20.33
CA GLY A 9 1.75 -3.95 20.04
C GLY A 9 0.41 -3.28 19.76
N SER A 10 -0.22 -3.62 18.64
CA SER A 10 -1.65 -3.39 18.45
C SER A 10 -2.36 -3.93 19.68
N LYS A 11 -3.08 -3.06 20.40
CA LYS A 11 -3.88 -3.51 21.53
C LYS A 11 -4.86 -4.57 21.02
N PRO A 12 -5.04 -5.69 21.74
CA PRO A 12 -5.99 -6.71 21.33
C PRO A 12 -7.40 -6.11 21.27
N ILE A 13 -8.08 -6.29 20.14
CA ILE A 13 -9.45 -5.81 19.93
C ILE A 13 -10.34 -6.54 20.93
N ARG A 14 -11.04 -5.77 21.76
CA ARG A 14 -12.00 -6.32 22.72
C ARG A 14 -13.35 -6.46 22.03
N ALA A 15 -14.15 -7.44 22.47
CA ALA A 15 -15.51 -7.66 21.97
C ALA A 15 -16.43 -6.41 22.11
N ASN A 16 -16.08 -5.47 22.98
CA ASN A 16 -16.80 -4.21 23.19
C ASN A 16 -16.19 -2.99 22.48
N ASP A 17 -15.08 -3.14 21.75
CA ASP A 17 -14.53 -2.02 20.99
C ASP A 17 -15.49 -1.63 19.87
N VAL A 18 -15.87 -0.35 19.80
CA VAL A 18 -16.85 0.18 18.85
C VAL A 18 -16.13 0.86 17.69
N CYS A 19 -16.50 0.47 16.48
CA CYS A 19 -16.01 1.08 15.26
C CYS A 19 -16.46 2.54 15.13
N MET A 20 -15.51 3.46 14.95
CA MET A 20 -15.81 4.89 14.78
C MET A 20 -16.39 5.27 13.40
N HIS A 21 -16.64 4.30 12.52
CA HIS A 21 -17.30 4.51 11.22
C HIS A 21 -18.73 3.95 11.21
N CYS A 22 -18.90 2.64 11.41
CA CYS A 22 -20.21 1.99 11.36
C CYS A 22 -20.92 1.87 12.71
N ARG A 23 -20.26 2.22 13.83
CA ARG A 23 -20.76 2.07 15.21
C ARG A 23 -21.08 0.64 15.65
N GLU A 24 -20.59 -0.37 14.93
CA GLU A 24 -20.69 -1.77 15.32
C GLU A 24 -19.51 -2.19 16.21
N LYS A 25 -19.70 -3.23 17.02
CA LYS A 25 -18.70 -3.76 17.94
C LYS A 25 -17.75 -4.76 17.27
N GLY A 26 -16.60 -5.00 17.88
CA GLY A 26 -15.69 -6.09 17.54
C GLY A 26 -14.64 -5.76 16.47
N HIS A 27 -14.54 -4.50 16.05
CA HIS A 27 -13.50 -4.04 15.13
C HIS A 27 -13.28 -2.52 15.27
N TRP A 28 -12.09 -2.04 14.89
CA TRP A 28 -11.81 -0.59 14.84
C TRP A 28 -12.12 -0.04 13.45
N LYS A 29 -12.21 1.30 13.32
CA LYS A 29 -12.50 1.99 12.05
C LYS A 29 -11.67 1.47 10.86
N ARG A 30 -10.40 1.13 11.11
CA ARG A 30 -9.43 0.64 10.12
C ARG A 30 -9.77 -0.75 9.56
N GLU A 31 -10.54 -1.52 10.31
CA GLU A 31 -10.93 -2.91 9.99
C GLU A 31 -12.43 -3.00 9.68
N CYS A 32 -13.09 -1.86 9.43
CA CYS A 32 -14.53 -1.80 9.23
C CYS A 32 -14.94 -2.52 7.94
N PRO A 33 -15.70 -3.63 8.02
CA PRO A 33 -16.13 -4.36 6.83
C PRO A 33 -16.97 -3.47 5.92
N LYS A 34 -17.80 -2.60 6.51
CA LYS A 34 -18.65 -1.65 5.77
C LYS A 34 -17.83 -0.63 5.00
N LEU A 35 -16.75 -0.10 5.59
CA LEU A 35 -15.82 0.81 4.92
C LEU A 35 -15.11 0.09 3.75
N LEU A 36 -14.74 -1.17 3.96
CA LEU A 36 -14.07 -2.00 2.96
C LEU A 36 -15.02 -2.47 1.85
N SER A 37 -16.32 -2.63 2.13
CA SER A 37 -17.33 -3.07 1.17
C SER A 37 -17.98 -1.94 0.37
N SER A 38 -17.93 -0.70 0.86
CA SER A 38 -18.49 0.47 0.16
C SER A 38 -17.52 1.17 -0.80
N ALA A 39 -16.24 0.77 -0.82
CA ALA A 39 -15.26 1.32 -1.76
C ALA A 39 -15.23 0.45 -3.03
N GLY A 40 -15.76 0.98 -4.14
CA GLY A 40 -15.46 0.42 -5.45
C GLY A 40 -13.94 0.40 -5.63
N LYS A 41 -13.36 -0.78 -5.91
CA LYS A 41 -11.93 -0.88 -6.19
C LYS A 41 -11.69 -0.48 -7.64
N PHE A 42 -11.15 0.72 -7.82
CA PHE A 42 -10.68 1.23 -9.10
C PHE A 42 -9.18 1.04 -9.22
N VAL A 43 -8.78 0.64 -10.42
CA VAL A 43 -7.39 0.38 -10.81
C VAL A 43 -7.13 1.16 -12.10
N ILE A 44 -6.13 2.03 -12.10
CA ILE A 44 -5.78 2.89 -13.24
C ILE A 44 -4.33 2.60 -13.62
N GLU A 45 -4.11 2.17 -14.87
CA GLU A 45 -2.76 2.04 -15.40
C GLU A 45 -2.19 3.41 -15.74
N VAL A 46 -0.99 3.69 -15.26
CA VAL A 46 -0.29 4.96 -15.46
C VAL A 46 1.05 4.70 -16.11
N ASN A 47 1.25 5.26 -17.29
CA ASN A 47 2.56 5.26 -17.95
C ASN A 47 3.37 6.46 -17.45
N MET A 48 4.27 6.20 -16.50
CA MET A 48 5.17 7.21 -15.98
C MET A 48 6.40 7.34 -16.87
N ILE A 49 6.99 8.54 -16.93
CA ILE A 49 8.21 8.83 -17.73
C ILE A 49 9.44 8.03 -17.22
N THR A 50 9.29 7.25 -16.14
CA THR A 50 10.33 6.36 -15.62
C THR A 50 10.63 5.24 -16.61
N ASN A 51 11.91 5.15 -17.01
CA ASN A 51 12.37 4.46 -18.21
C ASN A 51 12.29 2.92 -18.23
N SER A 52 11.41 2.24 -17.47
CA SER A 52 11.34 0.76 -17.54
C SER A 52 10.08 0.07 -17.01
N ALA A 53 9.15 0.74 -16.34
CA ALA A 53 8.11 0.01 -15.59
C ALA A 53 6.73 0.69 -15.63
N SER A 54 5.71 -0.07 -16.03
CA SER A 54 4.30 0.33 -15.90
C SER A 54 3.89 0.28 -14.41
N TRP A 55 3.26 1.36 -13.96
CA TRP A 55 2.73 1.50 -12.61
C TRP A 55 1.22 1.55 -12.66
N VAL A 56 0.61 0.97 -11.64
CA VAL A 56 -0.83 0.95 -11.48
C VAL A 56 -1.19 1.69 -10.21
N LEU A 57 -2.07 2.69 -10.33
CA LEU A 57 -2.73 3.30 -9.17
C LEU A 57 -3.87 2.39 -8.73
N ASP A 58 -3.82 1.90 -7.50
CA ASP A 58 -4.82 0.97 -6.97
C ASP A 58 -5.44 1.53 -5.67
N THR A 59 -6.75 1.76 -5.70
CA THR A 59 -7.54 2.20 -4.54
C THR A 59 -7.75 1.08 -3.51
N GLY A 60 -7.68 -0.18 -3.94
CA GLY A 60 -7.90 -1.37 -3.12
C GLY A 60 -6.61 -1.96 -2.54
N CYS A 61 -5.43 -1.42 -2.90
CA CYS A 61 -4.16 -1.89 -2.36
C CYS A 61 -3.77 -1.10 -1.11
N GLY A 62 -3.35 -1.80 -0.06
CA GLY A 62 -2.85 -1.20 1.18
C GLY A 62 -1.32 -1.06 1.25
N ALA A 63 -0.61 -1.32 0.15
CA ALA A 63 0.84 -1.34 0.08
C ALA A 63 1.35 -0.76 -1.25
N HIS A 64 2.49 -0.08 -1.23
CA HIS A 64 3.25 0.16 -2.45
C HIS A 64 4.01 -1.11 -2.81
N ILE A 65 3.94 -1.56 -4.06
CA ILE A 65 4.56 -2.80 -4.52
C ILE A 65 5.40 -2.52 -5.75
N CYS A 66 6.64 -3.02 -5.77
CA CYS A 66 7.45 -3.08 -6.97
C CYS A 66 7.84 -4.52 -7.29
N ASN A 67 7.97 -4.86 -8.57
CA ASN A 67 8.42 -6.19 -8.98
C ASN A 67 9.92 -6.27 -9.25
N ASN A 68 10.57 -5.14 -9.47
CA ASN A 68 12.02 -5.06 -9.71
C ASN A 68 12.75 -4.53 -8.47
N LEU A 69 13.58 -5.38 -7.85
CA LEU A 69 14.38 -5.01 -6.68
C LEU A 69 15.30 -3.80 -6.93
N GLN A 70 15.78 -3.62 -8.16
CA GLN A 70 16.73 -2.55 -8.53
C GLN A 70 16.13 -1.14 -8.43
N VAL A 71 14.79 -1.02 -8.44
CA VAL A 71 14.12 0.28 -8.27
C VAL A 71 14.14 0.77 -6.83
N LEU A 72 14.35 -0.12 -5.85
CA LEU A 72 14.39 0.25 -4.46
C LEU A 72 15.71 0.97 -4.11
N LYS A 73 15.58 2.08 -3.40
CA LYS A 73 16.65 2.82 -2.75
C LYS A 73 16.53 2.67 -1.25
N ARG A 74 17.65 2.77 -0.54
CA ARG A 74 17.72 2.62 0.94
C ARG A 74 16.97 1.37 1.42
N SER A 75 17.12 0.27 0.69
CA SER A 75 16.36 -0.95 0.93
C SER A 75 17.00 -1.81 2.01
N ARG A 76 16.16 -2.66 2.61
CA ARG A 76 16.61 -3.80 3.41
C ARG A 76 15.90 -5.06 2.93
N LYS A 77 16.60 -6.19 3.04
CA LYS A 77 16.02 -7.51 2.79
C LYS A 77 15.04 -7.87 3.91
N LEU A 78 13.97 -8.56 3.56
CA LEU A 78 12.98 -9.09 4.49
C LEU A 78 13.20 -10.60 4.66
N SER A 79 12.89 -11.11 5.85
CA SER A 79 12.75 -12.55 6.03
C SER A 79 11.39 -13.04 5.51
N ARG A 80 11.27 -14.33 5.17
CA ARG A 80 10.13 -14.90 4.43
C ARG A 80 8.77 -14.63 5.06
N ASP A 81 8.71 -14.56 6.38
CA ASP A 81 7.46 -14.44 7.14
C ASP A 81 7.28 -13.05 7.77
N GLU A 82 8.18 -12.11 7.47
CA GLU A 82 8.15 -10.77 8.06
C GLU A 82 7.03 -9.92 7.47
N VAL A 83 6.86 -9.98 6.15
CA VAL A 83 5.80 -9.28 5.43
C VAL A 83 5.22 -10.21 4.38
N VAL A 84 3.96 -10.58 4.61
CA VAL A 84 3.17 -11.40 3.70
C VAL A 84 1.96 -10.59 3.25
N LEU A 85 1.86 -10.33 1.96
CA LEU A 85 0.76 -9.60 1.35
C LEU A 85 -0.33 -10.57 0.88
N LYS A 86 -1.59 -10.20 1.13
CA LYS A 86 -2.76 -10.95 0.65
C LYS A 86 -3.26 -10.32 -0.66
N LEU A 87 -3.34 -11.13 -1.70
CA LEU A 87 -3.81 -10.74 -3.02
C LEU A 87 -5.34 -10.75 -3.10
N GLY A 88 -5.88 -10.13 -4.16
CA GLY A 88 -7.31 -10.08 -4.43
C GLY A 88 -7.95 -11.47 -4.67
N ASP A 89 -7.17 -12.43 -5.15
CA ASP A 89 -7.58 -13.83 -5.35
C ASP A 89 -7.46 -14.69 -4.07
N GLY A 90 -7.12 -14.07 -2.94
CA GLY A 90 -6.98 -14.72 -1.65
C GLY A 90 -5.61 -15.39 -1.42
N LYS A 91 -4.73 -15.45 -2.42
CA LYS A 91 -3.37 -15.97 -2.25
C LYS A 91 -2.53 -15.05 -1.38
N ALA A 92 -1.49 -15.62 -0.77
CA ALA A 92 -0.51 -14.91 0.02
C ALA A 92 0.85 -14.92 -0.68
N VAL A 93 1.53 -13.78 -0.69
CA VAL A 93 2.87 -13.63 -1.29
C VAL A 93 3.80 -12.95 -0.29
N ALA A 94 5.00 -13.50 -0.11
CA ALA A 94 6.03 -12.89 0.73
C ALA A 94 6.73 -11.76 -0.03
N ALA A 95 6.97 -10.64 0.65
CA ALA A 95 7.84 -9.60 0.13
C ALA A 95 9.31 -9.94 0.39
N GLU A 96 10.18 -9.67 -0.57
CA GLU A 96 11.62 -10.00 -0.48
C GLU A 96 12.45 -8.87 0.12
N ALA A 97 12.01 -7.62 -0.06
CA ALA A 97 12.67 -6.44 0.44
C ALA A 97 11.66 -5.31 0.65
N VAL A 98 12.04 -4.32 1.44
CA VAL A 98 11.34 -3.04 1.58
C VAL A 98 12.32 -1.90 1.40
N GLY A 99 11.88 -0.81 0.78
CA GLY A 99 12.69 0.38 0.61
C GLY A 99 11.89 1.55 0.09
N ILE A 100 12.59 2.48 -0.56
CA ILE A 100 12.02 3.70 -1.11
C ILE A 100 12.07 3.65 -2.64
N VAL A 101 10.97 3.98 -3.29
CA VAL A 101 10.93 4.20 -4.75
C VAL A 101 10.78 5.68 -5.04
N HIS A 102 11.59 6.20 -5.96
CA HIS A 102 11.44 7.56 -6.48
C HIS A 102 10.79 7.50 -7.86
N LEU A 103 9.62 8.10 -7.97
CA LEU A 103 8.83 8.15 -9.19
C LEU A 103 8.92 9.54 -9.81
N ALA A 104 9.32 9.61 -11.08
CA ALA A 104 9.28 10.85 -11.85
C ALA A 104 7.92 10.96 -12.57
N VAL A 105 7.06 11.85 -12.09
CA VAL A 105 5.73 12.11 -12.68
C VAL A 105 5.85 13.12 -13.82
N SER A 106 6.72 14.11 -13.66
CA SER A 106 7.10 15.07 -14.69
C SER A 106 8.54 15.51 -14.45
N ASP A 107 9.11 16.31 -15.36
CA ASP A 107 10.48 16.83 -15.22
C ASP A 107 10.73 17.55 -13.89
N LYS A 108 9.67 18.14 -13.33
CA LYS A 108 9.72 18.94 -12.09
C LYS A 108 9.17 18.22 -10.87
N VAL A 109 8.39 17.14 -11.05
CA VAL A 109 7.68 16.48 -9.96
C VAL A 109 8.21 15.07 -9.74
N ARG A 110 8.71 14.84 -8.53
CA ARG A 110 9.12 13.53 -8.05
C ARG A 110 8.29 13.14 -6.83
N ILE A 111 7.78 11.92 -6.83
CA ILE A 111 7.08 11.34 -5.68
C ILE A 111 8.00 10.31 -5.03
N GLU A 112 8.12 10.39 -3.70
CA GLU A 112 8.83 9.39 -2.91
C GLU A 112 7.82 8.42 -2.29
N LEU A 113 7.83 7.16 -2.73
CA LEU A 113 7.06 6.09 -2.13
C LEU A 113 7.90 5.44 -1.03
N LYS A 114 7.53 5.69 0.22
CA LYS A 114 8.12 5.01 1.39
C LYS A 114 7.50 3.64 1.58
N ASP A 115 8.24 2.75 2.24
CA ASP A 115 7.79 1.39 2.58
C ASP A 115 7.26 0.61 1.36
N CYS A 116 7.95 0.73 0.23
CA CYS A 116 7.61 -0.02 -0.98
C CYS A 116 8.19 -1.44 -0.90
N TYR A 117 7.32 -2.43 -1.04
CA TYR A 117 7.65 -3.84 -0.92
C TYR A 117 7.98 -4.45 -2.28
N ASN A 118 9.13 -5.11 -2.36
CA ASN A 118 9.49 -5.87 -3.55
C ASN A 118 8.82 -7.24 -3.54
N VAL A 119 8.04 -7.53 -4.58
CA VAL A 119 7.37 -8.81 -4.82
C VAL A 119 7.59 -9.20 -6.29
N PRO A 120 8.67 -9.95 -6.61
CA PRO A 120 9.03 -10.25 -8.01
C PRO A 120 7.97 -11.03 -8.79
N SER A 121 7.08 -11.76 -8.11
CA SER A 121 5.99 -12.51 -8.74
C SER A 121 4.85 -11.63 -9.27
N MET A 122 4.83 -10.32 -8.94
CA MET A 122 3.82 -9.39 -9.43
C MET A 122 4.13 -8.90 -10.85
N ILE A 123 3.11 -8.89 -11.71
CA ILE A 123 3.26 -8.49 -13.12
C ILE A 123 3.41 -6.97 -13.26
N LYS A 124 2.71 -6.20 -12.42
CA LYS A 124 2.70 -4.73 -12.44
C LYS A 124 3.20 -4.19 -11.10
N ASN A 125 3.83 -3.02 -11.14
CA ASN A 125 4.09 -2.25 -9.93
C ASN A 125 2.79 -1.56 -9.49
N ILE A 126 2.59 -1.43 -8.18
CA ILE A 126 1.37 -0.88 -7.60
C ILE A 126 1.72 0.31 -6.71
N ILE A 127 1.01 1.40 -6.92
CA ILE A 127 0.97 2.55 -6.02
C ILE A 127 -0.37 2.47 -5.30
N SER A 128 -0.33 2.27 -3.99
CA SER A 128 -1.51 2.41 -3.15
C SER A 128 -1.95 3.87 -3.11
N ILE A 129 -3.17 4.16 -3.59
CA ILE A 129 -3.76 5.50 -3.48
C ILE A 129 -4.01 5.84 -2.00
N SER A 130 -4.47 4.86 -1.20
CA SER A 130 -4.76 5.10 0.22
C SER A 130 -3.51 5.49 1.02
N LEU A 131 -2.33 4.97 0.67
CA LEU A 131 -1.07 5.39 1.30
C LEU A 131 -0.63 6.79 0.86
N LEU A 132 -0.86 7.17 -0.39
CA LEU A 132 -0.61 8.53 -0.86
C LEU A 132 -1.54 9.55 -0.17
N ASP A 133 -2.82 9.23 -0.03
CA ASP A 133 -3.82 10.05 0.67
C ASP A 133 -3.42 10.27 2.14
N ASN A 134 -2.96 9.22 2.83
CA ASN A 134 -2.50 9.30 4.21
C ASN A 134 -1.31 10.27 4.43
N VAL A 135 -0.55 10.59 3.39
CA VAL A 135 0.57 11.56 3.45
C VAL A 135 0.25 12.88 2.74
N GLY A 136 -1.03 13.12 2.42
CA GLY A 136 -1.55 14.40 1.95
C GLY A 136 -1.56 14.60 0.43
N PHE A 137 -1.38 13.55 -0.37
CA PHE A 137 -1.60 13.65 -1.81
C PHE A 137 -3.08 13.54 -2.14
N GLU A 138 -3.55 14.44 -3.00
CA GLU A 138 -4.89 14.36 -3.57
C GLU A 138 -4.84 13.68 -4.95
N PHE A 139 -5.82 12.82 -5.20
CA PHE A 139 -6.00 12.17 -6.50
C PHE A 139 -7.32 12.62 -7.12
N MET A 140 -7.26 13.16 -8.34
CA MET A 140 -8.42 13.72 -9.05
C MET A 140 -8.54 13.10 -10.44
N ILE A 141 -9.71 12.53 -10.73
CA ILE A 141 -10.08 12.05 -12.07
C ILE A 141 -10.90 13.14 -12.76
N ASN A 142 -10.28 13.87 -13.69
CA ASN A 142 -10.94 14.98 -14.38
C ASN A 142 -11.88 14.53 -15.52
N LYS A 143 -11.66 13.34 -16.08
CA LYS A 143 -12.48 12.79 -17.15
C LYS A 143 -12.42 11.28 -17.13
N ILE A 144 -13.59 10.64 -17.17
CA ILE A 144 -13.71 9.19 -17.41
C ILE A 144 -14.11 9.03 -18.88
N ILE A 145 -13.25 8.38 -19.66
CA ILE A 145 -13.56 7.99 -21.03
C ILE A 145 -13.90 6.51 -20.99
N PHE A 146 -15.17 6.19 -21.27
CA PHE A 146 -15.56 4.83 -21.57
C PHE A 146 -15.12 4.55 -23.01
N ILE A 147 -14.12 3.67 -23.17
CA ILE A 147 -13.71 3.09 -24.46
C ILE A 147 -14.59 1.88 -24.77
#